data_AF-A0A1Y3XQJ7-F1
#
_entry.id   AF-A0A1Y3XQJ7-F1
#
_cell.length_a   1.000
_cell.length_b   1.000
_cell.length_c   1.000
_cell.angle_alpha   90.00
_cell.angle_beta   90.00
_cell.angle_gamma   90.00
#
_symmetry.space_group_name_H-M   'P 1'
#
loop_
_entity.id
_entity.type
_entity.pdbx_description
1 polymer ?
#
loop_
_entity_poly.entity_id
_entity_poly.type
_entity_poly.pdbx_seq_one_letter_code
_entity_poly.pdbx_strand_id
1 'polypeptide(L)'
;MEATNNNQGYVFLGNAPELMKLLEDIFTDEFMQRNTRFENFDGFKFSSAVMVNWKADTIVYAPLLLDSFVKESTQFSNWDEMVRAATSLRYHCS
;
A
#
# COMPACT_ATOMS: atom_id res chain seq x y z
N MET A 1 1.48 17.33 11.57
CA MET A 1 1.46 17.63 10.13
C MET A 1 0.25 16.93 9.56
N GLU A 2 -0.82 17.69 9.30
CA GLU A 2 -2.02 17.18 8.63
C GLU A 2 -1.73 17.05 7.13
N ALA A 3 -1.91 15.84 6.60
CA ALA A 3 -1.98 15.63 5.17
C ALA A 3 -3.29 16.24 4.68
N THR A 4 -3.24 17.44 4.10
CA THR A 4 -4.39 18.10 3.50
C THR A 4 -4.87 17.30 2.30
N ASN A 5 -6.05 16.68 2.44
CA ASN A 5 -6.79 16.01 1.38
C ASN A 5 -7.18 17.00 0.27
N ASN A 6 -6.31 17.15 -0.72
CA ASN A 6 -6.64 17.67 -2.05
C ASN A 6 -6.37 16.54 -3.05
N ASN A 7 -7.37 15.72 -3.32
CA ASN A 7 -7.28 14.47 -4.09
C ASN A 7 -7.06 14.69 -5.61
N GLN A 8 -6.27 15.70 -6.00
CA GLN A 8 -5.89 16.02 -7.37
C GLN A 8 -4.36 16.02 -7.59
N GLY A 9 -3.57 15.73 -6.56
CA GLY A 9 -2.11 15.80 -6.61
C GLY A 9 -1.39 14.48 -6.32
N TYR A 10 -0.06 14.54 -6.31
CA TYR A 10 0.79 13.45 -5.87
C TYR A 10 1.06 13.55 -4.36
N VAL A 11 1.13 12.41 -3.69
CA VAL A 11 1.61 12.29 -2.31
C VAL A 11 3.10 11.96 -2.35
N PHE A 12 3.86 12.63 -1.47
CA PHE A 12 5.30 12.46 -1.31
C PHE A 12 5.58 11.96 0.10
N LEU A 13 6.21 10.80 0.22
CA LEU A 13 6.60 10.19 1.50
C LEU A 13 8.08 9.86 1.45
N GLY A 14 8.82 10.16 2.53
CA GLY A 14 10.20 9.67 2.65
C GLY A 14 10.20 8.14 2.69
N ASN A 15 11.04 7.50 1.86
CA ASN A 15 11.20 6.05 1.85
C ASN A 15 12.09 5.59 3.00
N ALA A 16 11.61 5.81 4.23
CA ALA A 16 12.33 5.42 5.42
C ALA A 16 12.39 3.88 5.50
N PRO A 17 13.54 3.28 5.86
CA PRO A 17 13.66 1.82 6.04
C PRO A 17 12.59 1.26 6.99
N GLU A 18 12.20 2.02 8.01
CA GLU A 18 11.17 1.67 8.97
C GLU A 18 9.78 1.57 8.33
N LEU A 19 9.48 2.44 7.36
CA LEU A 19 8.22 2.40 6.61
C LEU A 19 8.15 1.14 5.75
N MET A 20 9.22 0.84 4.99
CA MET A 20 9.25 -0.37 4.16
C MET A 20 9.16 -1.64 5.00
N LYS A 21 9.89 -1.69 6.11
CA LYS A 21 9.82 -2.81 7.06
C LYS A 21 8.42 -2.98 7.64
N LEU A 22 7.72 -1.88 7.95
CA LEU A 22 6.34 -1.94 8.43
C LEU A 22 5.40 -2.49 7.35
N LEU A 23 5.50 -2.00 6.11
CA LEU A 23 4.67 -2.48 5.00
C LEU A 23 4.90 -3.97 4.74
N GLU A 24 6.14 -4.43 4.79
CA GLU A 24 6.51 -5.85 4.63
C GLU A 24 6.04 -6.70 5.82
N ASP A 25 5.98 -6.16 7.04
CA ASP A 25 5.49 -6.89 8.23
C ASP A 25 3.97 -7.04 8.24
N ILE A 26 3.21 -6.05 7.73
CA ILE A 26 1.74 -6.13 7.68
C ILE A 26 1.23 -6.87 6.43
N PHE A 27 1.90 -6.73 5.28
CA PHE A 27 1.52 -7.40 4.03
C PHE A 27 2.23 -8.75 3.88
N THR A 28 1.95 -9.64 4.83
CA THR A 28 2.44 -11.02 4.77
C THR A 28 1.90 -11.76 3.55
N ASP A 29 2.60 -12.80 3.09
CA ASP A 29 2.15 -13.65 1.97
C ASP A 29 0.73 -14.19 2.21
N GLU A 30 0.42 -14.62 3.45
CA GLU A 30 -0.92 -15.08 3.84
C GLU A 30 -1.99 -14.00 3.67
N PHE A 31 -1.69 -12.75 4.04
CA PHE A 31 -2.61 -11.63 3.81
C PHE A 31 -2.78 -11.37 2.31
N MET A 32 -1.69 -11.37 1.55
CA MET A 32 -1.71 -11.06 0.12
C MET A 32 -2.51 -12.11 -0.66
N GLN A 33 -2.29 -13.39 -0.40
CA GLN A 33 -3.00 -14.49 -1.07
C GLN A 33 -4.49 -14.54 -0.73
N ARG A 34 -4.88 -14.14 0.48
CA ARG A 34 -6.30 -14.15 0.90
C ARG A 34 -7.10 -12.97 0.38
N ASN A 35 -6.48 -11.80 0.27
CA ASN A 35 -7.20 -10.54 0.07
C ASN A 35 -6.88 -9.85 -1.26
N THR A 36 -5.91 -10.38 -2.02
CA THR A 36 -5.45 -9.83 -3.29
C THR A 36 -5.23 -10.93 -4.32
N ARG A 37 -5.05 -10.56 -5.59
CA ARG A 37 -4.65 -11.48 -6.66
C ARG A 37 -3.14 -11.78 -6.70
N PHE A 38 -2.35 -11.26 -5.77
CA PHE A 38 -0.89 -11.38 -5.75
C PHE A 38 -0.43 -12.39 -4.69
N GLU A 39 0.66 -13.09 -5.00
CA GLU A 39 1.27 -14.06 -4.09
C GLU A 39 1.91 -13.42 -2.85
N ASN A 40 2.45 -12.20 -2.99
CA ASN A 40 3.17 -11.49 -1.93
C ASN A 40 3.26 -9.97 -2.22
N PHE A 41 3.79 -9.22 -1.25
CA PHE A 41 3.89 -7.76 -1.36
C PHE A 41 4.87 -7.31 -2.45
N ASP A 42 5.93 -8.08 -2.74
CA ASP A 42 6.83 -7.79 -3.86
C ASP A 42 6.08 -7.83 -5.19
N GLY A 43 5.22 -8.83 -5.41
CA GLY A 43 4.36 -8.92 -6.59
C GLY A 43 3.46 -7.69 -6.75
N PHE A 44 2.92 -7.18 -5.65
CA PHE A 44 2.14 -5.94 -5.63
C PHE A 44 3.01 -4.71 -5.98
N LYS A 45 4.20 -4.59 -5.37
CA LYS A 45 5.14 -3.47 -5.61
C LYS A 45 5.60 -3.40 -7.07
N PHE A 46 5.99 -4.55 -7.64
CA PHE A 46 6.40 -4.61 -9.05
C PHE A 46 5.24 -4.27 -9.99
N SER A 47 4.03 -4.76 -9.69
CA SER A 47 2.85 -4.50 -10.53
C SER A 47 2.37 -3.05 -10.48
N SER A 48 2.58 -2.36 -9.35
CA SER A 48 2.19 -0.97 -9.15
C SER A 48 3.30 0.04 -9.50
N ALA A 49 4.44 -0.41 -10.03
CA ALA A 49 5.61 0.44 -10.26
C ALA A 49 5.34 1.66 -11.17
N VAL A 50 4.30 1.59 -12.03
CA VAL A 50 3.87 2.71 -12.88
C VAL A 50 3.04 3.75 -12.12
N MET A 51 2.47 3.40 -10.96
CA MET A 51 1.72 4.29 -10.07
C MET A 51 2.53 4.76 -8.86
N VAL A 52 3.48 3.92 -8.40
CA VAL A 52 4.28 4.15 -7.18
C VAL A 52 5.72 3.69 -7.43
N ASN A 53 6.70 4.58 -7.21
CA ASN A 53 8.10 4.17 -7.24
C ASN A 53 8.58 3.73 -5.84
N TRP A 54 8.48 2.44 -5.55
CA TRP A 54 8.86 1.85 -4.26
C TRP A 54 10.36 1.85 -3.96
N LYS A 55 11.22 2.08 -4.96
CA LYS A 55 12.69 2.05 -4.82
C LYS A 55 13.32 3.44 -4.70
N ALA A 56 12.55 4.51 -4.90
CA ALA A 56 13.06 5.87 -4.79
C ALA A 56 13.25 6.28 -3.32
N ASP A 57 14.17 7.19 -3.05
CA ASP A 57 14.38 7.77 -1.71
C ASP A 57 13.13 8.51 -1.19
N THR A 58 12.30 8.98 -2.13
CA THR A 58 10.96 9.52 -1.86
C THR A 58 9.95 8.70 -2.65
N ILE A 59 9.03 8.05 -1.93
CA ILE A 59 7.87 7.40 -2.52
C ILE A 59 6.93 8.51 -3.00
N VAL A 60 6.64 8.48 -4.30
CA VAL A 60 5.68 9.37 -4.93
C VAL A 60 4.58 8.54 -5.55
N TYR A 61 3.32 8.87 -5.26
CA TYR A 61 2.18 8.21 -5.87
C TYR A 61 1.01 9.16 -6.07
N ALA A 62 0.19 8.87 -7.09
CA ALA A 62 -1.11 9.51 -7.28
C ALA A 62 -2.17 8.71 -6.51
N PRO A 63 -2.82 9.26 -5.46
CA PRO A 63 -3.76 8.51 -4.63
C PRO A 63 -4.88 7.86 -5.43
N LEU A 64 -5.49 8.60 -6.35
CA LEU A 64 -6.58 8.06 -7.19
C LEU A 64 -6.14 6.86 -8.04
N LEU A 65 -4.93 6.88 -8.60
CA LEU A 65 -4.44 5.76 -9.41
C LEU A 65 -4.10 4.55 -8.54
N LEU A 66 -3.52 4.77 -7.37
CA LEU A 66 -3.24 3.71 -6.42
C LEU A 66 -4.54 3.10 -5.89
N ASP A 67 -5.53 3.91 -5.55
CA ASP A 67 -6.85 3.46 -5.09
C ASP A 67 -7.58 2.67 -6.17
N SER A 68 -7.58 3.14 -7.42
CA SER A 68 -8.12 2.38 -8.56
C SER A 68 -7.42 1.03 -8.71
N PHE A 69 -6.10 1.00 -8.62
CA PHE A 69 -5.33 -0.24 -8.69
C PHE A 69 -5.68 -1.21 -7.56
N VAL A 70 -5.77 -0.72 -6.31
CA VAL A 70 -6.16 -1.52 -5.15
C VAL A 70 -7.56 -2.09 -5.34
N LYS A 71 -8.51 -1.27 -5.78
CA LYS A 71 -9.89 -1.69 -6.05
C LYS A 71 -10.00 -2.77 -7.13
N GLU A 72 -9.14 -2.72 -8.15
CA GLU A 72 -9.15 -3.69 -9.26
C GLU A 72 -8.39 -4.99 -8.94
N SER A 73 -7.49 -4.97 -7.97
CA SER A 73 -6.56 -6.08 -7.70
C SER A 73 -6.72 -6.74 -6.34
N THR A 74 -7.58 -6.17 -5.48
CA THR A 74 -7.82 -6.60 -4.11
C THR A 74 -9.32 -6.50 -3.78
N GLN A 75 -9.72 -7.00 -2.61
CA GLN A 75 -11.08 -6.83 -2.10
C GLN A 75 -11.36 -5.43 -1.51
N PHE A 76 -10.35 -4.58 -1.36
CA PHE A 76 -10.45 -3.28 -0.69
C PHE A 76 -10.77 -2.15 -1.67
N SER A 77 -11.41 -1.09 -1.21
CA SER A 77 -11.84 0.01 -2.08
C SER A 77 -10.76 1.07 -2.34
N ASN A 78 -9.73 1.14 -1.49
CA ASN A 78 -8.64 2.11 -1.56
C ASN A 78 -7.42 1.65 -0.74
N TRP A 79 -6.29 2.34 -0.90
CA TRP A 79 -5.02 2.00 -0.25
C TRP A 79 -5.07 2.09 1.29
N ASP A 80 -5.71 3.12 1.84
CA ASP A 80 -5.81 3.31 3.30
C ASP A 80 -6.59 2.16 3.95
N GLU A 81 -7.69 1.71 3.36
CA GLU A 81 -8.47 0.57 3.82
C GLU A 81 -7.62 -0.71 3.84
N MET A 82 -6.90 -0.99 2.76
CA MET A 82 -6.02 -2.17 2.66
C MET A 82 -4.93 -2.17 3.74
N VAL A 83 -4.26 -1.03 3.96
CA VAL A 83 -3.22 -0.87 4.99
C VAL A 83 -3.81 -1.05 6.40
N ARG A 84 -4.98 -0.47 6.68
CA ARG A 84 -5.66 -0.62 7.98
C ARG A 84 -6.08 -2.06 8.23
N ALA A 85 -6.60 -2.75 7.22
CA ALA A 85 -7.00 -4.15 7.33
C ALA A 85 -5.80 -5.05 7.63
N ALA A 86 -4.69 -4.88 6.90
CA ALA A 86 -3.45 -5.61 7.14
C ALA A 86 -2.89 -5.34 8.55
N THR A 87 -2.85 -4.07 8.96
CA THR A 87 -2.38 -3.65 10.30
C THR A 87 -3.26 -4.24 11.41
N SER A 88 -4.58 -4.22 11.23
CA SER A 88 -5.53 -4.79 12.19
C SER A 88 -5.34 -6.29 12.32
N LEU A 89 -5.23 -7.02 11.19
CA LEU A 89 -4.99 -8.45 11.22
C LEU A 89 -3.65 -8.81 11.86
N ARG A 90 -2.60 -8.02 11.59
CA ARG A 90 -1.24 -8.31 12.06
C ARG A 90 -1.04 -8.05 13.55
N TYR A 91 -1.67 -7.00 14.10
CA TYR A 91 -1.42 -6.51 15.46
C TYR A 91 -2.64 -6.55 16.40
N HIS A 92 -3.84 -6.82 15.89
CA HIS A 92 -5.07 -6.87 16.69
C HIS A 92 -5.77 -8.24 16.61
N CYS A 93 -5.02 -9.33 16.75
CA CYS A 93 -5.63 -10.60 17.16
C CYS A 93 -6.16 -10.46 18.60
N SER A 94 -7.49 -10.45 18.73
CA SER A 94 -8.19 -10.94 19.93
C SER A 94 -9.16 -12.03 19.50
#